data_AF-A0A1M7K238-F1
#
_entry.id   AF-A0A1M7K238-F1
#
_cell.length_a   1.000
_cell.length_b   1.000
_cell.length_c   1.000
_cell.angle_alpha   90.00
_cell.angle_beta   90.00
_cell.angle_gamma   90.00
#
_symmetry.space_group_name_H-M   'P 1'
#
loop_
_entity.id
_entity.type
_entity.pdbx_description
1 polymer ?
#
loop_
_entity_poly.entity_id
_entity_poly.type
_entity_poly.pdbx_seq_one_letter_code
_entity_poly.pdbx_strand_id
1 'polypeptide(L)' 'MKKEKPAAKPKKACIQQYNYRHQLVPIKKIPVKEAVEMLRSAGIDVQEEEAEEIMEFLYILTQITIKEFFSYH' A
#
# COMPACT_ATOMS: atom_id res chain seq x y z
N MET A 1 -23.04 -28.83 29.56
CA MET A 1 -22.77 -27.52 28.95
C MET A 1 -21.34 -27.50 28.42
N LYS A 2 -21.14 -27.65 27.10
CA LYS A 2 -19.82 -27.53 26.47
C LYS A 2 -19.64 -26.08 26.05
N LYS A 3 -18.63 -25.39 26.59
CA LYS A 3 -18.32 -24.00 26.28
C LYS A 3 -17.59 -23.96 24.93
N GLU A 4 -18.21 -23.36 23.93
CA GLU A 4 -17.55 -23.07 22.65
C GLU A 4 -16.43 -22.04 22.85
N LYS A 5 -15.25 -22.34 22.33
CA LYS A 5 -14.12 -21.42 22.23
C LYS A 5 -14.41 -20.41 21.11
N PRO A 6 -14.19 -19.10 21.30
CA PRO A 6 -14.37 -18.15 20.21
C PRO A 6 -13.30 -18.39 19.13
N ALA A 7 -13.76 -18.56 17.90
CA ALA A 7 -12.92 -18.68 16.71
C ALA A 7 -12.10 -17.39 16.54
N ALA A 8 -10.77 -17.52 16.61
CA ALA A 8 -9.86 -16.43 16.33
C ALA A 8 -9.99 -16.06 14.84
N LYS A 9 -10.38 -14.81 14.57
CA LYS A 9 -10.45 -14.26 13.20
C LYS A 9 -9.05 -14.37 12.56
N PRO A 10 -8.96 -14.78 11.28
CA PRO A 10 -7.67 -14.90 10.61
C PRO A 10 -7.02 -13.53 10.54
N LYS A 11 -5.81 -13.42 11.07
CA LYS A 11 -4.99 -12.21 10.94
C LYS A 11 -4.77 -12.00 9.44
N LYS A 12 -5.24 -10.87 8.90
CA LYS A 12 -4.83 -10.41 7.57
C LYS A 12 -3.31 -10.45 7.57
N ALA A 13 -2.74 -11.28 6.71
CA ALA A 13 -1.30 -11.40 6.57
C ALA A 13 -0.78 -10.05 6.05
N CYS A 14 -0.40 -9.17 6.97
CA CYS A 14 0.47 -8.05 6.64
C CYS A 14 1.71 -8.69 6.03
N ILE A 15 2.02 -8.30 4.80
CA ILE A 15 3.07 -8.85 3.94
C ILE A 15 4.43 -8.55 4.60
N GLN A 16 4.78 -9.33 5.62
CA GLN A 16 6.07 -9.27 6.29
C GLN A 16 6.95 -10.36 5.70
N GLN A 17 7.51 -10.10 4.51
CA GLN A 17 8.71 -10.80 4.01
C GLN A 17 9.16 -10.24 2.66
N TYR A 18 9.74 -9.04 2.66
CA TYR A 18 10.78 -8.71 1.69
C TYR A 18 12.01 -8.30 2.50
N ASN A 19 13.08 -9.10 2.41
CA ASN A 19 14.34 -8.87 3.09
C ASN A 19 14.99 -7.59 2.53
N TYR A 20 14.83 -6.47 3.24
CA TYR A 20 15.42 -5.17 2.94
C TYR A 20 16.88 -5.13 3.43
N ARG A 21 17.83 -5.56 2.60
CA ARG A 21 19.26 -5.23 2.81
C ARG A 21 19.68 -3.87 2.22
N HIS A 22 18.76 -3.15 1.59
CA HIS A 22 18.95 -1.77 1.15
C HIS A 22 17.82 -0.92 1.76
N GLN A 23 18.18 0.20 2.39
CA GLN A 23 17.21 1.12 2.98
C GLN A 23 16.24 1.55 1.88
N LEU A 24 14.94 1.33 2.10
CA LEU A 24 13.91 1.84 1.21
C LEU A 24 14.07 3.35 1.04
N VAL A 25 14.12 3.82 -0.20
CA VAL A 25 14.11 5.25 -0.47
C VAL A 25 12.78 5.82 0.06
N PRO A 26 12.81 6.80 0.98
CA PRO A 26 11.59 7.36 1.53
C PRO A 26 10.83 8.12 0.44
N ILE A 27 9.60 7.67 0.16
CA ILE A 27 8.70 8.34 -0.78
C ILE A 27 7.75 9.24 0.02
N LYS A 28 7.71 10.53 -0.35
CA LYS A 28 6.70 11.46 0.20
C LYS A 28 5.33 11.05 -0.36
N LYS A 29 4.45 10.60 0.52
CA LYS A 29 3.06 10.25 0.17
C LYS A 29 2.24 11.51 -0.07
N ILE A 30 1.41 11.46 -1.11
CA ILE A 30 0.33 12.40 -1.40
C ILE A 30 -0.81 12.15 -0.39
N PRO A 31 -1.41 13.21 0.21
CA PRO A 31 -2.61 13.08 1.05
C PRO A 31 -3.78 12.44 0.30
N VAL A 32 -4.56 11.60 0.97
CA VAL A 32 -5.65 10.84 0.32
C VAL A 32 -6.67 11.75 -0.38
N LYS A 33 -6.99 12.92 0.19
CA LYS A 33 -7.93 13.87 -0.41
C LYS A 33 -7.43 14.41 -1.75
N GLU A 34 -6.14 14.72 -1.83
CA GLU A 34 -5.50 15.17 -3.06
C GLU A 34 -5.46 14.03 -4.09
N ALA A 35 -5.20 12.79 -3.65
CA ALA A 35 -5.24 11.63 -4.54
C ALA A 35 -6.64 11.38 -5.14
N VAL A 36 -7.71 11.52 -4.34
CA VAL A 36 -9.10 11.42 -4.83
C VAL A 36 -9.39 12.48 -5.88
N GLU A 37 -9.00 13.74 -5.62
CA GLU A 37 -9.18 14.84 -6.57
C GLU A 37 -8.42 14.61 -7.88
N MET A 38 -7.19 14.11 -7.80
CA MET A 38 -6.37 13.76 -8.97
C MET A 38 -7.00 12.64 -9.80
N LEU A 39 -7.44 11.56 -9.15
CA LEU A 39 -8.06 10.41 -9.83
C LEU A 39 -9.36 10.82 -10.51
N ARG A 40 -10.22 11.60 -9.83
CA ARG A 40 -11.46 12.12 -10.43
C ARG A 40 -11.20 13.07 -11.59
N SER A 41 -10.18 13.93 -11.48
CA SER A 41 -9.77 14.81 -12.58
C SER A 41 -9.27 14.03 -13.80
N ALA A 42 -8.75 12.81 -13.60
CA ALA A 42 -8.37 11.88 -14.65
C ALA A 42 -9.55 11.03 -15.19
N GLY A 43 -10.79 11.29 -14.74
CA GLY A 43 -11.99 10.55 -15.15
C GLY A 43 -12.19 9.23 -14.42
N ILE A 44 -11.47 8.99 -13.32
CA ILE A 44 -11.60 7.80 -12.49
C ILE A 44 -12.46 8.16 -11.29
N ASP A 45 -13.73 7.74 -11.30
CA ASP A 45 -14.63 7.94 -10.17
C ASP A 45 -14.33 6.92 -9.07
N VAL A 46 -13.87 7.42 -7.93
CA VAL A 46 -13.43 6.61 -6.77
C VAL A 46 -13.86 7.26 -5.46
N GLN A 47 -14.03 6.42 -4.45
CA GLN A 47 -14.14 6.80 -3.04
C GLN A 47 -12.76 6.89 -2.38
N GLU A 48 -12.70 7.42 -1.15
CA GLU A 48 -11.44 7.58 -0.41
C GLU A 48 -10.71 6.25 -0.19
N GLU A 49 -11.43 5.17 0.15
CA GLU A 49 -10.85 3.84 0.38
C GLU A 49 -10.23 3.27 -0.90
N GLU A 50 -10.92 3.39 -2.05
CA GLU A 50 -10.41 2.95 -3.35
C GLU A 50 -9.18 3.77 -3.78
N ALA A 51 -9.20 5.08 -3.55
CA ALA A 51 -8.05 5.93 -3.83
C ALA A 51 -6.84 5.58 -2.94
N GLU A 52 -7.07 5.23 -1.68
CA GLU A 52 -6.00 4.78 -0.76
C GLU A 52 -5.37 3.48 -1.25
N GLU A 53 -6.18 2.48 -1.64
CA GLU A 53 -5.69 1.20 -2.18
C GLU A 53 -4.89 1.39 -3.48
N ILE A 54 -5.40 2.21 -4.42
CA ILE A 54 -4.71 2.53 -5.67
C ILE A 54 -3.36 3.17 -5.36
N MET A 55 -3.33 4.18 -4.49
CA MET A 55 -2.09 4.88 -4.16
C MET A 55 -1.11 3.98 -3.43
N GLU A 56 -1.56 3.11 -2.52
CA GLU A 56 -0.71 2.14 -1.85
C GLU A 56 -0.01 1.22 -2.86
N PHE A 57 -0.75 0.68 -3.83
CA PHE A 57 -0.19 -0.13 -4.90
C PHE A 57 0.84 0.65 -5.73
N LEU A 58 0.55 1.90 -6.10
CA LEU A 58 1.47 2.75 -6.87
C LEU A 58 2.75 3.07 -6.09
N TYR A 59 2.67 3.29 -4.78
CA TYR A 59 3.85 3.49 -3.94
C TYR A 59 4.71 2.23 -3.87
N ILE A 60 4.10 1.04 -3.78
CA ILE A 60 4.84 -0.23 -3.80
C ILE A 60 5.57 -0.39 -5.13
N LEU A 61 4.89 -0.18 -6.26
CA LEU A 61 5.53 -0.23 -7.57
C LEU A 61 6.68 0.75 -7.68
N THR A 62 6.48 1.99 -7.24
CA THR A 62 7.52 3.03 -7.28
C THR A 62 8.74 2.63 -6.44
N GLN A 63 8.54 2.08 -5.24
CA GLN A 63 9.65 1.59 -4.40
C GLN A 63 10.42 0.45 -5.08
N ILE A 64 9.71 -0.51 -5.69
CA ILE A 64 10.34 -1.60 -6.44
C ILE A 64 11.13 -1.03 -7.62
N THR A 65 10.55 -0.11 -8.40
CA THR A 65 11.23 0.51 -9.53
C THR A 65 12.50 1.24 -9.09
N ILE A 66 12.44 2.05 -8.03
CA ILE A 66 13.62 2.74 -7.48
C ILE A 66 14.68 1.73 -7.02
N LYS A 67 14.25 0.67 -6.33
CA LYS A 67 15.15 -0.36 -5.82
C LYS A 67 15.87 -1.09 -6.96
N GLU A 68 15.14 -1.55 -7.95
CA GLU A 68 15.69 -2.42 -9.00
C GLU A 68 16.48 -1.65 -10.06
N PHE A 69 16.07 -0.42 -10.37
CA PHE A 69 16.66 0.34 -11.49
C PHE A 69 17.54 1.52 -11.07
N PHE A 70 17.40 2.03 -9.84
CA PHE A 70 18.07 3.28 -9.42
C PHE A 70 18.95 3.14 -8.18
N SER A 71 19.04 1.96 -7.55
CA SER A 71 19.83 1.75 -6.31
C SER A 71 21.26 1.25 -6.52
N TYR A 72 21.76 1.19 -7.77
CA TYR A 72 23.10 0.69 -8.13
C TYR A 72 24.10 1.78 -8.56
N HIS A 73 23.95 3.03 -8.10
CA HIS A 73 24.93 4.11 -8.34
C HIS A 73 25.70 4.50 -7.09
#